data_AF-A0A7W3N471-F1
#
_entry.id   AF-A0A7W3N471-F1
#
_cell.length_a   1.000
_cell.length_b   1.000
_cell.length_c   1.000
_cell.angle_alpha   90.00
_cell.angle_beta   90.00
_cell.angle_gamma   90.00
#
_symmetry.space_group_name_H-M   'P 1'
#
loop_
_entity.id
_entity.type
_entity.pdbx_description
1 polymer ?
#
loop_
_entity_poly.entity_id
_entity_poly.type
_entity_poly.pdbx_seq_one_letter_code
_entity_poly.pdbx_strand_id
1 'polypeptide(L)'
;MLSRRGGPERNPPNAGTAASSNPSDIVFLRVVFLRALITVYRPWITSMVVNEPERRRAAARVAAAQRELDKLAAPRRPDGTWTRPGHRS
;
A
#
# COMPACT_ATOMS: atom_id res chain seq x y z
N MET A 1 46.79 28.33 -28.64
CA MET A 1 45.55 27.52 -28.64
C MET A 1 45.38 26.91 -27.24
N LEU A 2 44.16 26.97 -26.71
CA LEU A 2 43.77 26.79 -25.30
C LEU A 2 44.08 25.40 -24.69
N SER A 3 44.46 25.40 -23.40
CA SER A 3 44.43 24.22 -22.52
C SER A 3 43.13 24.10 -21.72
N ARG A 4 42.82 22.85 -21.32
CA ARG A 4 42.12 22.41 -20.10
C ARG A 4 40.57 22.37 -20.09
N ARG A 5 40.04 21.13 -19.96
CA ARG A 5 39.03 20.60 -19.00
C ARG A 5 38.65 19.20 -19.53
N GLY A 6 38.90 18.07 -18.86
CA GLY A 6 38.88 17.89 -17.41
C GLY A 6 37.48 18.12 -16.88
N GLY A 7 36.49 17.39 -17.40
CA GLY A 7 35.11 17.40 -16.91
C GLY A 7 34.83 16.06 -16.26
N PRO A 8 34.33 16.01 -15.01
CA PRO A 8 33.93 14.75 -14.41
C PRO A 8 32.77 14.18 -15.23
N GLU A 9 32.94 12.95 -15.71
CA GLU A 9 31.82 12.12 -16.11
C GLU A 9 30.79 12.20 -14.98
N ARG A 10 29.67 12.86 -15.25
CA ARG A 10 28.47 12.74 -14.44
C ARG A 10 28.07 11.28 -14.53
N ASN A 11 28.59 10.46 -13.62
CA ASN A 11 27.91 9.23 -13.24
C ASN A 11 26.45 9.61 -13.00
N PRO A 12 25.49 9.06 -13.76
CA PRO A 12 24.09 9.25 -13.43
C PRO A 12 23.93 8.80 -11.97
N PRO A 13 23.25 9.58 -11.11
CA PRO A 13 23.00 9.16 -9.75
C PRO A 13 22.34 7.79 -9.82
N ASN A 14 23.08 6.83 -9.27
CA ASN A 14 22.73 5.46 -8.98
C ASN A 14 21.23 5.20 -9.19
N ALA A 15 20.92 4.40 -10.22
CA ALA A 15 19.59 3.89 -10.49
C ALA A 15 18.94 3.54 -9.16
N GLY A 16 17.82 4.23 -8.91
CA GLY A 16 17.26 4.47 -7.58
C GLY A 16 17.51 3.31 -6.65
N THR A 17 18.21 3.60 -5.55
CA THR A 17 18.21 2.79 -4.33
C THR A 17 16.85 2.15 -4.24
N ALA A 18 16.76 0.87 -4.59
CA ALA A 18 15.56 0.10 -4.32
C ALA A 18 15.43 0.22 -2.82
N ALA A 19 14.53 1.12 -2.37
CA ALA A 19 14.24 1.28 -0.97
C ALA A 19 13.92 -0.15 -0.53
N SER A 20 14.84 -0.74 0.24
CA SER A 20 14.65 -2.05 0.84
C SER A 20 13.42 -1.87 1.70
N SER A 21 12.27 -2.15 1.10
CA SER A 21 10.99 -1.76 1.64
C SER A 21 10.80 -2.73 2.77
N ASN A 22 11.05 -2.28 4.00
CA ASN A 22 10.89 -3.14 5.14
C ASN A 22 9.49 -3.75 5.04
N PRO A 23 9.33 -5.06 5.26
CA PRO A 23 8.03 -5.70 5.14
C PRO A 23 6.98 -5.02 6.05
N SER A 24 7.42 -4.39 7.15
CA SER A 24 6.59 -3.51 8.00
C SER A 24 6.03 -2.30 7.27
N ASP A 25 6.83 -1.64 6.43
CA ASP A 25 6.45 -0.43 5.70
C ASP A 25 5.44 -0.77 4.61
N ILE A 26 5.61 -1.93 3.95
CA ILE A 26 4.64 -2.44 2.96
C ILE A 26 3.29 -2.74 3.63
N VAL A 27 3.30 -3.37 4.80
CA VAL A 27 2.07 -3.66 5.56
C VAL A 27 1.41 -2.35 6.01
N PHE A 28 2.19 -1.39 6.51
CA PHE A 28 1.68 -0.08 6.90
C PHE A 28 1.03 0.65 5.71
N LEU A 29 1.72 0.74 4.58
CA LEU A 29 1.19 1.38 3.36
C LEU A 29 -0.09 0.69 2.89
N ARG A 30 -0.15 -0.65 2.95
CA ARG A 30 -1.36 -1.41 2.61
C ARG A 30 -2.53 -1.08 3.53
N VAL A 31 -2.31 -1.00 4.85
CA VAL A 31 -3.37 -0.63 5.81
C VAL A 31 -3.87 0.79 5.55
N VAL A 32 -2.97 1.75 5.33
CA VAL A 32 -3.33 3.14 5.03
C VAL A 32 -4.14 3.22 3.74
N PHE A 33 -3.69 2.53 2.69
CA PHE A 33 -4.39 2.49 1.41
C PHE A 33 -5.81 1.89 1.54
N LEU A 34 -5.96 0.77 2.24
CA LEU A 34 -7.27 0.14 2.44
C LEU A 34 -8.23 1.04 3.24
N ARG A 35 -7.72 1.73 4.26
CA ARG A 35 -8.52 2.72 5.02
C ARG A 35 -8.93 3.91 4.14
N ALA A 36 -8.01 4.43 3.32
CA ALA A 36 -8.31 5.51 2.38
C ALA A 36 -9.39 5.11 1.38
N LEU A 37 -9.32 3.90 0.81
CA LEU A 37 -10.36 3.36 -0.07
C LEU A 37 -11.73 3.35 0.60
N ILE A 38 -11.80 2.88 1.86
CA ILE A 38 -13.06 2.87 2.60
C ILE A 38 -13.59 4.30 2.80
N THR A 39 -12.75 5.23 3.22
CA THR A 39 -13.14 6.64 3.42
C THR A 39 -13.70 7.28 2.14
N VAL A 40 -13.08 7.02 0.98
CA VAL A 40 -13.51 7.60 -0.29
C VAL A 40 -14.80 6.97 -0.81
N TYR A 41 -14.94 5.65 -0.76
CA TYR A 41 -16.05 4.96 -1.41
C TYR A 41 -17.29 4.80 -0.53
N ARG A 42 -17.16 4.86 0.81
CA ARG A 42 -18.31 4.68 1.70
C ARG A 42 -19.45 5.69 1.48
N PRO A 43 -19.18 7.01 1.27
CA PRO A 43 -20.25 7.97 0.97
C PRO A 43 -20.95 7.70 -0.37
N TRP A 44 -20.25 7.08 -1.32
CA TRP A 44 -20.80 6.83 -2.65
C TRP A 44 -21.88 5.74 -2.61
N ILE A 45 -21.82 4.82 -1.66
CA ILE A 45 -22.78 3.71 -1.52
C ILE A 45 -24.21 4.22 -1.30
N THR A 46 -24.37 5.33 -0.57
CA THR A 46 -25.69 5.91 -0.24
C THR A 46 -25.98 7.20 -1.02
N SER A 47 -25.10 7.58 -1.94
CA SER A 47 -25.22 8.84 -2.66
C SER A 47 -26.29 8.75 -3.76
N MET A 48 -27.28 9.65 -3.72
CA MET A 48 -28.33 9.73 -4.74
C MET A 48 -27.81 10.26 -6.09
N VAL A 49 -26.67 10.97 -6.11
CA VAL A 49 -26.07 11.49 -7.35
C VAL A 49 -25.20 10.47 -8.08
N VAL A 50 -24.80 9.38 -7.41
CA VAL A 50 -24.01 8.29 -8.00
C VAL A 50 -24.95 7.26 -8.59
N ASN A 51 -24.72 6.80 -9.82
CA ASN A 51 -25.58 5.82 -10.45
C ASN A 51 -25.52 4.43 -9.77
N GLU A 52 -26.58 3.64 -9.91
CA GLU A 52 -26.68 2.33 -9.24
C GLU A 52 -25.52 1.36 -9.55
N PRO A 53 -25.03 1.23 -10.80
CA PRO A 53 -23.84 0.43 -11.08
C PRO A 53 -22.60 0.88 -10.28
N GLU A 54 -22.36 2.18 -10.15
CA GLU A 54 -21.23 2.72 -9.39
C GLU A 54 -21.41 2.51 -7.89
N ARG A 55 -22.63 2.67 -7.35
CA ARG A 55 -22.91 2.36 -5.95
C ARG A 55 -22.60 0.91 -5.60
N ARG A 56 -23.02 -0.04 -6.46
CA ARG A 56 -22.70 -1.47 -6.29
C ARG A 56 -21.19 -1.72 -6.33
N ARG A 57 -20.47 -1.07 -7.24
CA ARG A 57 -19.00 -1.15 -7.30
C ARG A 57 -18.33 -0.55 -6.06
N ALA A 58 -18.84 0.57 -5.55
CA ALA A 58 -18.34 1.18 -4.30
C ALA A 58 -18.55 0.24 -3.11
N ALA A 59 -19.74 -0.36 -2.99
CA ALA A 59 -20.04 -1.36 -1.96
C ALA A 59 -19.11 -2.57 -2.03
N ALA A 60 -18.89 -3.11 -3.24
CA ALA A 60 -17.96 -4.22 -3.44
C ALA A 60 -16.52 -3.87 -3.05
N ARG A 61 -16.04 -2.65 -3.36
CA ARG A 61 -14.71 -2.16 -2.98
C ARG A 61 -14.57 -2.00 -1.47
N VAL A 62 -15.56 -1.41 -0.80
CA VAL A 62 -15.55 -1.28 0.66
C VAL A 62 -15.56 -2.64 1.34
N ALA A 63 -16.40 -3.58 0.88
CA ALA A 63 -16.44 -4.94 1.42
C ALA A 63 -15.12 -5.69 1.21
N ALA A 64 -14.49 -5.56 0.04
CA ALA A 64 -13.18 -6.15 -0.22
C ALA A 64 -12.10 -5.53 0.67
N ALA A 65 -12.07 -4.20 0.80
CA ALA A 65 -11.09 -3.51 1.63
C ALA A 65 -11.22 -3.88 3.12
N GLN A 66 -12.45 -4.00 3.62
CA GLN A 66 -12.70 -4.43 5.00
C GLN A 66 -12.19 -5.86 5.23
N ARG A 67 -12.52 -6.81 4.35
CA ARG A 67 -12.01 -8.19 4.45
C ARG A 67 -10.49 -8.26 4.43
N GLU A 68 -9.83 -7.42 3.63
CA GLU A 68 -8.38 -7.36 3.59
C GLU A 68 -7.79 -6.76 4.88
N LEU A 69 -8.42 -5.73 5.46
CA LEU A 69 -8.04 -5.21 6.78
C LEU A 69 -8.22 -6.27 7.88
N ASP A 70 -9.32 -7.03 7.85
CA ASP A 70 -9.59 -8.06 8.84
C ASP A 70 -8.55 -9.19 8.80
N LYS A 71 -8.06 -9.56 7.61
CA LYS A 71 -6.94 -10.51 7.45
C LYS A 71 -5.63 -9.99 8.04
N LEU A 72 -5.39 -8.68 7.94
CA LEU A 72 -4.24 -8.02 8.54
C LEU A 72 -4.40 -7.82 10.06
N ALA A 73 -5.64 -7.83 10.55
CA ALA A 73 -5.98 -7.73 11.98
C ALA A 73 -6.09 -9.10 12.69
N ALA A 74 -6.17 -10.21 11.95
CA ALA A 74 -6.23 -11.58 12.49
C ALA A 74 -4.96 -11.92 13.31
N PRO A 75 -5.09 -12.79 14.35
CA PRO A 75 -4.51 -12.53 15.65
C PRO A 75 -2.98 -12.59 15.69
N ARG A 76 -2.44 -11.52 16.27
CA ARG A 76 -1.21 -11.53 17.05
C ARG A 76 -1.32 -12.66 18.09
N ARG A 77 -0.28 -13.47 18.25
CA ARG A 77 -0.22 -14.44 19.35
C ARG A 77 -0.30 -13.69 20.69
N PRO A 78 -0.73 -14.35 21.79
CA PRO A 78 -0.82 -13.71 23.12
C PRO A 78 0.52 -13.13 23.63
N ASP A 79 1.63 -13.64 23.09
CA ASP A 79 3.00 -13.18 23.34
C ASP A 79 3.40 -11.91 22.55
N GLY A 80 2.45 -11.29 21.83
CA GLY A 80 2.70 -10.08 21.05
C GLY A 80 3.43 -10.31 19.71
N THR A 81 3.69 -11.56 19.32
CA THR A 81 4.32 -11.89 18.04
C THR A 81 3.32 -11.94 16.88
N TRP A 82 3.75 -11.47 15.72
CA TRP A 82 3.01 -11.64 14.48
C TRP A 82 3.13 -13.09 14.01
N THR A 83 2.00 -13.70 13.68
CA THR A 83 1.98 -15.05 13.10
C THR A 83 2.56 -14.98 11.68
N ARG A 84 3.87 -15.19 11.53
CA ARG A 84 4.53 -15.24 10.22
C ARG A 84 3.95 -16.43 9.44
N PRO A 85 3.39 -16.24 8.24
CA PRO A 85 2.94 -17.37 7.43
C PRO A 85 4.17 -18.13 6.94
N GLY A 86 4.29 -19.41 7.31
CA GLY A 86 5.27 -20.34 6.75
C GLY A 86 6.53 -20.55 7.60
N HIS A 87 6.43 -21.39 8.63
CA HIS A 87 7.54 -22.24 9.05
C HIS A 87 6.94 -23.53 9.64
N ARG A 88 6.64 -24.49 8.77
CA ARG A 88 6.49 -25.89 9.19
C ARG A 88 7.87 -26.53 9.01
N SER A 89 8.47 -26.92 10.13
CA SER A 89 9.56 -27.89 10.16
C SER A 89 9.02 -29.29 9.88
#